data_AF-A0A416RS26-F1
#
_entry.id   AF-A0A416RS26-F1
#
_cell.length_a   1.000
_cell.length_b   1.000
_cell.length_c   1.000
_cell.angle_alpha   90.00
_cell.angle_beta   90.00
_cell.angle_gamma   90.00
#
_symmetry.space_group_name_H-M   'P 1'
#
loop_
_entity.id
_entity.type
_entity.pdbx_description
1 polymer ?
#
loop_
_entity_poly.entity_id
_entity_poly.type
_entity_poly.pdbx_seq_one_letter_code
_entity_poly.pdbx_strand_id
1 'polypeptide(L)'
;MGFSLDISVPVLTVFVQGLLSFFSPCVLPLIPLYIGYLSGGTRTVGEDGKVYFSRKKVMINTLFFVIGVSFTFFLLGFGASVLGNFFKGSQTMFARVGGILIILFGLYQLGVFGKSKALSQEHRLPFNLNTLAMSPWTALVMGFTFSFAWTPCVGPALSSVLLMSASASTKVWGFVLIGVYTLGFVLPFLAVGIFSTTLLDLFKKHGNAVKYTVKVGGVLMILMGAMMFTGKMNAVTGYLSDVQSAQQESNEGKKDAVKAEEKSDQESKEQPEEKTDKNTADTNDKGSQSENPSLADAIDFELKDQYGNVHTLADYKGKTIFLNFWATWCPPCRAEMPDIQKLYESYQQEEDPEVIILGVAGPNYGQEKSEEEVKQFLDDNGYTYPVLMDEGGDLFDKYGIHSFPTTFMITKEGKVFGYVSGQLSEEIMKNIIAQTISGKRN
;
A
#
# COMPACT_ATOMS: atom_id res chain seq x y z
N MET A 1 29.02 13.25 -6.52
CA MET A 1 27.90 13.91 -5.80
C MET A 1 26.81 14.15 -6.82
N GLY A 2 25.84 13.25 -6.89
CA GLY A 2 24.72 13.33 -7.83
C GLY A 2 23.62 12.43 -7.29
N PHE A 3 22.79 12.97 -6.40
CA PHE A 3 21.59 12.28 -5.93
C PHE A 3 20.55 12.35 -7.04
N SER A 4 20.16 11.18 -7.53
CA SER A 4 19.23 10.96 -8.64
C SER A 4 17.85 11.54 -8.34
N LEU A 5 17.26 12.22 -9.31
CA LEU A 5 15.94 12.83 -9.21
C LEU A 5 14.81 11.78 -9.08
N ASP A 6 14.99 10.54 -9.57
CA ASP A 6 14.06 9.41 -9.38
C ASP A 6 13.89 8.97 -7.92
N ILE A 7 14.88 9.22 -7.06
CA ILE A 7 14.81 8.84 -5.63
C ILE A 7 14.08 9.93 -4.84
N SER A 8 14.08 11.17 -5.36
CA SER A 8 13.53 12.31 -4.66
C SER A 8 12.01 12.31 -4.70
N VAL A 9 11.39 11.82 -5.78
CA VAL A 9 9.93 11.81 -5.93
C VAL A 9 9.25 10.82 -4.97
N PRO A 10 9.68 9.55 -4.83
CA PRO A 10 9.11 8.60 -3.87
C PRO A 10 9.36 9.02 -2.40
N VAL A 11 10.56 9.55 -2.12
CA VAL A 11 10.91 10.00 -0.76
C VAL A 11 10.09 11.22 -0.35
N LEU A 12 9.94 12.20 -1.26
CA LEU A 12 9.19 13.42 -0.97
C LEU A 12 7.69 13.15 -0.86
N THR A 13 7.13 12.31 -1.73
CA THR A 13 5.71 11.93 -1.67
C THR A 13 5.39 11.19 -0.37
N VAL A 14 6.22 10.22 0.03
CA VAL A 14 6.06 9.49 1.30
C VAL A 14 6.22 10.41 2.52
N PHE A 15 7.15 11.37 2.47
CA PHE A 15 7.32 12.37 3.51
C PHE A 15 6.09 13.28 3.63
N VAL A 16 5.57 13.79 2.51
CA VAL A 16 4.37 14.62 2.47
C VAL A 16 3.14 13.83 2.93
N GLN A 17 3.02 12.56 2.56
CA GLN A 17 1.94 11.68 3.01
C GLN A 17 1.98 11.47 4.54
N GLY A 18 3.17 11.34 5.13
CA GLY A 18 3.35 11.32 6.58
C GLY A 18 2.91 12.63 7.25
N LEU A 19 3.22 13.77 6.63
CA LEU A 19 2.79 15.09 7.10
C LEU A 19 1.27 15.27 7.00
N LEU A 20 0.66 14.86 5.89
CA LEU A 20 -0.79 14.93 5.66
C LEU A 20 -1.57 14.00 6.61
N SER A 21 -0.99 12.85 6.97
CA SER A 21 -1.59 11.91 7.93
C SER A 21 -1.78 12.53 9.31
N PHE A 22 -0.94 13.49 9.70
CA PHE A 22 -1.12 14.26 10.94
C PHE A 22 -2.39 15.14 10.91
N PHE A 23 -2.75 15.65 9.73
CA PHE A 23 -3.97 16.45 9.53
C PHE A 23 -5.21 15.59 9.30
N SER A 24 -5.08 14.26 9.29
CA SER A 24 -6.21 13.35 9.10
C SER A 24 -7.27 13.57 10.20
N PRO A 25 -8.56 13.56 9.85
CA PRO A 25 -9.66 13.82 10.77
C PRO A 25 -9.70 12.89 12.00
N CYS A 26 -9.00 11.75 11.95
CA CYS A 26 -8.89 10.85 13.10
C CYS A 26 -7.87 11.30 14.16
N VAL A 27 -6.85 12.09 13.79
CA VAL A 27 -5.77 12.53 14.71
C VAL A 27 -6.15 13.82 15.42
N LEU A 28 -6.81 14.73 14.71
CA LEU A 28 -7.17 16.07 15.18
C LEU A 28 -7.94 16.08 16.53
N PRO A 29 -8.91 15.17 16.77
CA PRO A 29 -9.66 15.12 18.02
C PRO A 29 -8.84 14.61 19.22
N LEU A 30 -7.71 13.94 18.99
CA LEU A 30 -6.84 13.38 20.04
C LEU A 30 -5.75 14.37 20.49
N ILE A 31 -5.43 15.38 19.68
CA ILE A 31 -4.44 16.42 19.99
C ILE A 31 -4.71 17.09 21.35
N PRO A 32 -5.94 17.49 21.71
CA PRO A 32 -6.20 18.13 23.01
C PRO A 32 -5.92 17.22 24.20
N LEU A 33 -6.23 15.93 24.09
CA LEU A 33 -5.95 14.92 25.12
C LEU A 33 -4.44 14.74 25.27
N TYR A 34 -3.73 14.60 24.15
CA TYR A 34 -2.27 14.47 24.11
C TYR A 34 -1.56 15.65 24.78
N ILE A 35 -1.97 16.88 24.44
CA ILE A 35 -1.42 18.09 25.05
C ILE A 35 -1.78 18.15 26.54
N GLY A 36 -3.02 17.80 26.91
CA GLY A 36 -3.42 17.73 28.32
C GLY A 36 -2.55 16.78 29.14
N TYR A 37 -2.19 15.65 28.56
CA TYR A 37 -1.33 14.63 29.17
C TYR A 37 0.14 15.06 29.24
N LEU A 38 0.73 15.49 28.12
CA LEU A 38 2.13 15.96 28.06
C LEU A 38 2.36 17.22 28.92
N SER A 39 1.40 18.14 28.90
CA SER A 39 1.42 19.36 29.70
C SER A 39 1.16 19.05 31.18
N GLY A 40 0.32 18.05 31.48
CA GLY A 40 0.00 17.61 32.83
C GLY A 40 1.21 17.16 33.65
N GLY A 41 2.18 16.48 33.02
CA GLY A 41 3.38 15.98 33.69
C GLY A 41 4.55 16.97 33.82
N THR A 42 4.44 18.18 33.23
CA THR A 42 5.55 19.16 33.15
C THR A 42 5.22 20.55 33.70
N ARG A 43 3.99 20.74 34.22
CA ARG A 43 3.61 21.95 34.96
C ARG A 43 4.38 22.02 36.27
N THR A 44 5.41 22.87 36.31
CA THR A 44 5.93 23.38 37.58
C THR A 44 5.38 24.78 37.78
N VAL A 45 4.55 24.95 38.80
CA VAL A 45 4.03 26.25 39.22
C VAL A 45 5.09 26.85 40.15
N GLY A 46 5.78 27.89 39.70
CA GLY A 46 6.66 28.68 40.58
C GLY A 46 5.82 29.58 41.49
N GLU A 47 6.40 30.03 42.61
CA GLU A 47 5.74 30.88 43.63
C GLU A 47 5.11 32.18 43.07
N ASP A 48 5.48 32.61 41.87
CA ASP A 48 4.96 33.82 41.20
C ASP A 48 3.71 33.58 40.31
N GLY A 49 3.08 32.40 40.38
CA GLY A 49 1.87 32.07 39.62
C GLY A 49 2.08 31.93 38.10
N LYS A 50 3.31 32.01 37.61
CA LYS A 50 3.68 31.75 36.21
C LYS A 50 4.07 30.29 36.01
N VAL A 51 3.49 29.67 34.98
CA VAL A 51 3.71 28.26 34.64
C VAL A 51 5.04 28.13 33.89
N TYR A 52 6.03 27.49 34.50
CA TYR A 52 7.29 27.15 33.83
C TYR A 52 7.25 25.70 33.37
N PHE A 53 7.55 25.47 32.09
CA PHE A 53 7.71 24.16 31.48
C PHE A 53 9.20 23.88 31.30
N SER A 54 9.70 22.83 31.93
CA SER A 54 11.10 22.43 31.76
C SER A 54 11.29 21.77 30.39
N ARG A 55 11.80 22.53 29.40
CA ARG A 55 11.95 22.09 27.99
C ARG A 55 12.71 20.76 27.87
N LYS A 56 13.68 20.51 28.76
CA LYS A 56 14.47 19.27 28.79
C LYS A 56 13.62 18.02 29.07
N LYS A 57 12.58 18.15 29.90
CA LYS A 57 11.67 17.05 30.25
C LYS A 57 10.63 16.79 29.16
N VAL A 58 10.19 17.84 28.46
CA VAL A 58 9.34 17.71 27.27
C VAL A 58 10.11 16.98 26.16
N MET A 59 11.35 17.38 25.86
CA MET A 59 12.18 16.72 24.85
C MET A 59 12.46 15.24 25.17
N ILE A 60 12.72 14.89 26.44
CA ILE A 60 12.92 13.47 26.82
C ILE A 60 11.66 12.66 26.56
N ASN A 61 10.48 13.16 26.95
CA ASN A 61 9.22 12.45 26.77
C ASN A 61 8.84 12.32 25.28
N THR A 62 9.10 13.35 24.48
CA THR A 62 8.92 13.30 23.02
C THR A 62 9.84 12.26 22.39
N LEU A 63 11.11 12.16 22.80
CA LEU A 63 12.04 11.14 22.28
C LEU A 63 11.55 9.72 22.59
N PHE A 64 11.09 9.46 23.82
CA PHE A 64 10.52 8.16 24.20
C PHE A 64 9.23 7.82 23.43
N PHE A 65 8.40 8.83 23.15
CA PHE A 65 7.20 8.66 22.33
C PHE A 65 7.56 8.29 20.87
N VAL A 66 8.54 8.99 20.28
CA VAL A 66 9.05 8.70 18.93
C VAL A 66 9.60 7.28 18.84
N ILE A 67 10.39 6.85 19.84
CA ILE A 67 10.91 5.49 19.91
C ILE A 67 9.77 4.45 19.96
N GLY A 68 8.71 4.71 20.73
CA GLY A 68 7.56 3.81 20.80
C GLY A 68 6.81 3.67 19.47
N VAL A 69 6.62 4.79 18.75
CA VAL A 69 6.00 4.80 17.43
C VAL A 69 6.89 4.08 16.40
N SER A 70 8.18 4.40 16.35
CA SER A 70 9.14 3.73 15.47
C SER A 70 9.22 2.23 15.73
N PHE A 71 9.23 1.81 16.99
CA PHE A 71 9.22 0.41 17.37
C PHE A 71 7.95 -0.29 16.87
N THR A 72 6.79 0.36 16.97
CA THR A 72 5.52 -0.22 16.49
C THR A 72 5.49 -0.35 14.97
N PHE A 73 5.96 0.65 14.22
CA PHE A 73 6.08 0.56 12.76
C PHE A 73 7.06 -0.53 12.32
N PHE A 74 8.17 -0.69 13.04
CA PHE A 74 9.10 -1.78 12.79
C PHE A 74 8.47 -3.15 13.06
N LEU A 75 7.72 -3.28 14.16
CA LEU A 75 6.98 -4.49 14.51
C LEU A 75 5.88 -4.82 13.48
N LEU A 76 5.19 -3.80 12.96
CA LEU A 76 4.19 -3.96 11.91
C LEU A 76 4.84 -4.32 10.56
N GLY A 77 5.95 -3.69 10.19
CA GLY A 77 6.68 -4.00 8.97
C GLY A 77 7.25 -5.42 8.97
N PHE A 78 7.86 -5.84 10.09
CA PHE A 78 8.35 -7.21 10.26
C PHE A 78 7.21 -8.22 10.42
N GLY A 79 6.15 -7.82 11.12
CA GLY A 79 4.97 -8.64 11.37
C GLY A 79 4.11 -8.84 10.14
N ALA A 80 4.09 -7.89 9.19
CA ALA A 80 3.27 -7.96 7.98
C ALA A 80 3.51 -9.24 7.17
N SER A 81 4.77 -9.69 7.06
CA SER A 81 5.11 -10.92 6.34
C SER A 81 4.56 -12.20 7.00
N VAL A 82 4.34 -12.20 8.32
CA VAL A 82 3.84 -13.39 9.05
C VAL A 82 2.33 -13.29 9.31
N LEU A 83 1.83 -12.08 9.59
CA LEU A 83 0.44 -11.80 9.90
C LEU A 83 -0.44 -11.68 8.65
N GLY A 84 0.12 -11.46 7.46
CA GLY A 84 -0.62 -11.30 6.20
C GLY A 84 -1.56 -12.48 5.91
N ASN A 85 -1.07 -13.71 6.03
CA ASN A 85 -1.91 -14.91 5.81
C ASN A 85 -2.99 -15.11 6.87
N PHE A 86 -2.79 -14.62 8.10
CA PHE A 86 -3.80 -14.68 9.15
C PHE A 86 -4.90 -13.62 8.97
N PHE A 87 -4.56 -12.46 8.40
CA PHE A 87 -5.51 -11.38 8.15
C PHE A 87 -6.52 -11.69 7.04
N LYS A 88 -6.15 -12.46 6.01
CA LYS A 88 -7.03 -12.81 4.87
C LYS A 88 -8.38 -13.41 5.27
N GLY A 89 -8.42 -14.26 6.32
CA GLY A 89 -9.66 -14.87 6.80
C GLY A 89 -10.47 -14.05 7.83
N SER A 90 -9.83 -13.09 8.52
CA SER A 90 -10.42 -12.38 9.67
C SER A 90 -10.56 -10.86 9.49
N GLN A 91 -10.15 -10.30 8.34
CA GLN A 91 -10.13 -8.85 8.10
C GLN A 91 -11.50 -8.18 8.35
N THR A 92 -12.61 -8.84 8.01
CA THR A 92 -13.97 -8.32 8.25
C THR A 92 -14.30 -8.23 9.75
N MET A 93 -13.83 -9.19 10.57
CA MET A 93 -14.04 -9.17 12.02
C MET A 93 -13.20 -8.07 12.67
N PHE A 94 -11.94 -7.91 12.26
CA PHE A 94 -11.08 -6.81 12.74
C PHE A 94 -11.64 -5.44 12.35
N ALA A 95 -12.15 -5.29 11.12
CA ALA A 95 -12.75 -4.04 10.67
C ALA A 95 -14.03 -3.68 11.44
N ARG A 96 -14.90 -4.67 11.72
CA ARG A 96 -16.11 -4.47 12.52
C ARG A 96 -15.79 -4.13 13.98
N VAL A 97 -14.86 -4.85 14.61
CA VAL A 97 -14.43 -4.60 15.99
C VAL A 97 -13.78 -3.21 16.11
N GLY A 98 -12.92 -2.86 15.17
CA GLY A 98 -12.31 -1.52 15.08
C GLY A 98 -13.35 -0.42 14.90
N GLY A 99 -14.30 -0.60 13.98
CA GLY A 99 -15.39 0.34 13.76
C GLY A 99 -16.26 0.55 15.00
N ILE A 100 -16.61 -0.50 15.73
CA ILE A 100 -17.37 -0.42 16.99
C ILE A 100 -16.60 0.38 18.05
N LEU A 101 -15.30 0.12 18.20
CA LEU A 101 -14.44 0.87 19.13
C LEU A 101 -14.35 2.36 18.77
N ILE A 102 -14.20 2.69 17.50
CA ILE A 102 -14.15 4.09 17.04
C ILE A 102 -15.49 4.80 17.28
N ILE A 103 -16.62 4.15 16.99
CA ILE A 103 -17.96 4.71 17.26
C ILE A 103 -18.12 4.97 18.76
N LEU A 104 -17.72 4.01 19.61
CA LEU A 104 -17.79 4.15 21.07
C LEU A 104 -16.93 5.33 21.55
N PHE A 105 -15.72 5.48 21.01
CA PHE A 105 -14.84 6.60 21.35
C PHE A 105 -15.38 7.95 20.84
N GLY A 106 -15.96 7.98 19.64
CA GLY A 106 -16.62 9.16 19.08
C GLY A 106 -17.85 9.59 19.90
N LEU A 107 -18.67 8.64 20.35
CA LEU A 107 -19.80 8.89 21.25
C LEU A 107 -19.35 9.43 22.62
N TYR A 108 -18.26 8.88 23.15
CA TYR A 108 -17.64 9.39 24.37
C TYR A 108 -17.16 10.83 24.20
N GLN A 109 -16.50 11.15 23.07
CA GLN A 109 -16.00 12.49 22.76
C GLN A 109 -17.12 13.52 22.50
N LEU A 110 -18.23 13.10 21.92
CA LEU A 110 -19.43 13.92 21.75
C LEU A 110 -20.14 14.26 23.06
N GLY A 111 -19.73 13.62 24.16
CA GLY A 111 -20.29 13.87 25.48
C GLY A 111 -21.77 13.49 25.55
N VAL A 112 -22.23 12.51 24.76
CA VAL A 112 -23.59 11.95 24.87
C VAL A 112 -23.81 11.34 26.26
N PHE A 113 -22.74 10.84 26.89
CA PHE A 113 -22.73 10.43 28.29
C PHE A 113 -22.60 11.59 29.30
N GLY A 114 -22.42 12.82 28.82
CA GLY A 114 -22.15 14.05 29.59
C GLY A 114 -23.32 14.62 30.40
N LYS A 115 -24.37 13.82 30.66
CA LYS A 115 -25.42 14.14 31.66
C LYS A 115 -25.87 12.95 32.51
N SER A 116 -25.35 11.74 32.28
CA SER A 116 -25.69 10.63 33.17
C SER A 116 -24.81 10.70 34.42
N LYS A 117 -25.43 11.06 35.54
CA LYS A 117 -24.84 11.11 36.90
C LYS A 117 -23.99 9.88 37.26
N ALA A 118 -24.17 8.75 36.58
CA ALA A 118 -23.44 7.50 36.84
C ALA A 118 -21.92 7.57 36.52
N LEU A 119 -21.48 8.41 35.57
CA LEU A 119 -20.05 8.52 35.19
C LEU A 119 -19.37 9.81 35.71
N SER A 120 -20.14 10.77 36.22
CA SER A 120 -19.66 11.96 36.95
C SER A 120 -19.77 11.82 38.47
N GLN A 121 -20.17 10.65 38.95
CA GLN A 121 -19.90 10.28 40.34
C GLN A 121 -18.39 10.03 40.40
N GLU A 122 -17.61 11.06 40.73
CA GLU A 122 -16.21 10.92 41.10
C GLU A 122 -16.14 9.91 42.25
N HIS A 123 -15.96 8.63 41.92
CA HIS A 123 -15.21 7.76 42.79
C HIS A 123 -13.77 8.23 42.63
N ARG A 124 -13.41 9.27 43.40
CA ARG A 124 -12.03 9.70 43.58
C ARG A 124 -11.29 8.53 44.20
N LEU A 125 -10.88 7.58 43.37
CA LEU A 125 -9.87 6.63 43.76
C LEU A 125 -8.62 7.46 44.09
N PRO A 126 -8.07 7.34 45.30
CA PRO A 126 -6.89 8.09 45.73
C PRO A 126 -5.63 7.53 45.07
N PHE A 127 -5.65 7.36 43.75
CA PHE A 127 -4.44 7.10 42.98
C PHE A 127 -3.82 8.45 42.67
N ASN A 128 -2.67 8.71 43.28
CA ASN A 128 -1.77 9.77 42.88
C ASN A 128 -1.22 9.46 41.46
N LEU A 129 -2.05 9.59 40.42
CA LEU A 129 -1.63 9.48 39.01
C LEU A 129 -0.74 10.66 38.56
N ASN A 130 -0.40 11.57 39.46
CA ASN A 130 0.56 12.62 39.21
C ASN A 130 2.00 12.07 39.01
N THR A 131 2.30 10.88 39.55
CA THR A 131 3.58 10.17 39.32
C THR A 131 3.55 9.26 38.10
N LEU A 132 2.37 8.77 37.68
CA LEU A 132 2.18 7.96 36.47
C LEU A 132 2.19 8.80 35.18
N ALA A 133 1.72 10.05 35.25
CA ALA A 133 1.87 11.06 34.19
C ALA A 133 3.32 11.53 33.97
N MET A 134 4.28 11.04 34.76
CA MET A 134 5.66 11.51 34.77
C MET A 134 6.71 10.50 34.29
N SER A 135 6.31 9.25 33.98
CA SER A 135 7.26 8.19 33.61
C SER A 135 7.38 8.01 32.09
N PRO A 136 8.60 7.90 31.53
CA PRO A 136 8.84 7.60 30.11
C PRO A 136 8.09 6.35 29.61
N TRP A 137 7.81 5.41 30.52
CA TRP A 137 7.05 4.20 30.25
C TRP A 137 5.62 4.47 29.81
N THR A 138 4.92 5.43 30.43
CA THR A 138 3.54 5.74 30.03
C THR A 138 3.49 6.48 28.70
N ALA A 139 4.51 7.29 28.37
CA ALA A 139 4.66 7.88 27.04
C ALA A 139 4.85 6.79 25.96
N LEU A 140 5.62 5.75 26.26
CA LEU A 140 5.84 4.61 25.35
C LEU A 140 4.54 3.81 25.13
N VAL A 141 3.83 3.47 26.21
CA VAL A 141 2.54 2.74 26.14
C VAL A 141 1.48 3.54 25.39
N MET A 142 1.43 4.86 25.59
CA MET A 142 0.52 5.74 24.85
C MET A 142 0.87 5.82 23.36
N GLY A 143 2.17 5.87 23.00
CA GLY A 143 2.61 5.82 21.60
C GLY A 143 2.23 4.51 20.91
N PHE A 144 2.36 3.38 21.60
CA PHE A 144 1.90 2.08 21.13
C PHE A 144 0.38 2.06 20.92
N THR A 145 -0.39 2.48 21.93
CA THR A 145 -1.86 2.49 21.87
C THR A 145 -2.38 3.39 20.74
N PHE A 146 -1.75 4.55 20.56
CA PHE A 146 -2.10 5.49 19.49
C PHE A 146 -1.83 4.90 18.10
N SER A 147 -0.80 4.06 17.98
CA SER A 147 -0.49 3.36 16.73
C SER A 147 -1.58 2.36 16.34
N PHE A 148 -2.16 1.64 17.30
CA PHE A 148 -3.31 0.78 17.03
C PHE A 148 -4.57 1.58 16.71
N ALA A 149 -4.81 2.68 17.43
CA ALA A 149 -5.99 3.52 17.26
C ALA A 149 -6.05 4.21 15.88
N TRP A 150 -4.90 4.56 15.28
CA TRP A 150 -4.86 5.16 13.94
C TRP A 150 -4.93 4.16 12.79
N THR A 151 -4.67 2.87 13.04
CA THR A 151 -4.55 1.85 11.99
C THR A 151 -5.80 1.76 11.10
N PRO A 152 -7.04 1.88 11.59
CA PRO A 152 -8.22 1.82 10.73
C PRO A 152 -8.38 3.03 9.79
N CYS A 153 -7.89 4.22 10.15
CA CYS A 153 -7.98 5.41 9.29
C CYS A 153 -6.78 5.60 8.36
N VAL A 154 -5.58 5.20 8.82
CA VAL A 154 -4.31 5.34 8.07
C VAL A 154 -3.97 4.03 7.33
N GLY A 155 -4.73 2.96 7.57
CA GLY A 155 -4.56 1.66 6.95
C GLY A 155 -4.39 1.72 5.43
N PRO A 156 -5.29 2.38 4.68
CA PRO A 156 -5.16 2.49 3.22
C PRO A 156 -3.85 3.18 2.80
N ALA A 157 -3.47 4.25 3.51
CA ALA A 157 -2.25 5.00 3.25
C ALA A 157 -0.99 4.16 3.57
N LEU A 158 -1.00 3.41 4.68
CA LEU A 158 0.10 2.53 5.06
C LEU A 158 0.21 1.33 4.11
N SER A 159 -0.91 0.78 3.63
CA SER A 159 -0.93 -0.29 2.64
C SER A 159 -0.28 0.16 1.33
N SER A 160 -0.56 1.38 0.84
CA SER A 160 0.10 1.93 -0.35
C SER A 160 1.62 2.03 -0.19
N VAL A 161 2.10 2.48 0.98
CA VAL A 161 3.54 2.57 1.28
C VAL A 161 4.16 1.18 1.43
N LEU A 162 3.45 0.24 2.06
CA LEU A 162 3.92 -1.14 2.22
C LEU A 162 4.01 -1.86 0.87
N LEU A 163 3.04 -1.67 -0.02
CA LEU A 163 3.06 -2.19 -1.39
C LEU A 163 4.25 -1.62 -2.19
N MET A 164 4.48 -0.30 -2.10
CA MET A 164 5.65 0.34 -2.70
C MET A 164 6.97 -0.16 -2.10
N SER A 165 6.99 -0.48 -0.80
CA SER A 165 8.17 -1.02 -0.13
C SER A 165 8.44 -2.48 -0.48
N ALA A 166 7.38 -3.23 -0.82
CA ALA A 166 7.45 -4.64 -1.20
C ALA A 166 7.90 -4.82 -2.66
N SER A 167 7.57 -3.88 -3.55
CA SER A 167 8.05 -3.88 -4.94
C SER A 167 9.49 -3.40 -5.10
N ALA A 168 10.09 -2.81 -4.05
CA ALA A 168 11.48 -2.38 -4.08
C ALA A 168 12.43 -3.59 -4.10
N SER A 169 13.26 -3.67 -5.16
CA SER A 169 14.20 -4.77 -5.43
C SER A 169 15.27 -5.03 -4.33
N THR A 170 15.34 -4.19 -3.30
CA THR A 170 16.25 -4.38 -2.16
C THR A 170 15.50 -4.19 -0.83
N LYS A 171 15.61 -5.16 0.08
CA LYS A 171 15.04 -5.08 1.45
C LYS A 171 15.41 -3.78 2.18
N VAL A 172 16.59 -3.24 1.93
CA VAL A 172 17.09 -1.99 2.52
C VAL A 172 16.26 -0.78 2.10
N TRP A 173 15.77 -0.73 0.85
CA TRP A 173 14.96 0.39 0.34
C TRP A 173 13.61 0.49 1.04
N GLY A 174 12.97 -0.65 1.32
CA GLY A 174 11.73 -0.67 2.09
C GLY A 174 11.89 -0.09 3.50
N PHE A 175 12.98 -0.44 4.20
CA PHE A 175 13.29 0.13 5.51
C PHE A 175 13.58 1.63 5.45
N VAL A 176 14.27 2.11 4.42
CA VAL A 176 14.54 3.54 4.23
C VAL A 176 13.24 4.33 3.99
N LEU A 177 12.33 3.81 3.16
CA LEU A 177 11.03 4.46 2.89
C LEU A 177 10.16 4.56 4.15
N ILE A 178 10.10 3.49 4.95
CA ILE A 178 9.42 3.49 6.26
C ILE A 178 10.10 4.50 7.20
N GLY A 179 11.43 4.57 7.19
CA GLY A 179 12.18 5.57 7.94
C GLY A 179 11.79 7.00 7.57
N VAL A 180 11.74 7.32 6.28
CA VAL A 180 11.33 8.63 5.77
C VAL A 180 9.88 8.97 6.17
N TYR A 181 8.96 8.02 6.06
CA TYR A 181 7.58 8.17 6.50
C TYR A 181 7.50 8.52 8.01
N THR A 182 8.23 7.77 8.84
CA THR A 182 8.26 8.03 10.29
C THR A 182 8.86 9.41 10.60
N LEU A 183 9.89 9.84 9.88
CA LEU A 183 10.46 11.19 10.04
C LEU A 183 9.44 12.27 9.67
N GLY A 184 8.67 12.08 8.60
CA GLY A 184 7.60 13.00 8.19
C GLY A 184 6.51 13.15 9.24
N PHE A 185 6.13 12.05 9.91
CA PHE A 185 5.14 12.07 10.98
C PHE A 185 5.66 12.64 12.31
N VAL A 186 6.93 12.37 12.64
CA VAL A 186 7.55 12.82 13.90
C VAL A 186 7.77 14.33 13.93
N LEU A 187 8.07 14.94 12.78
CA LEU A 187 8.37 16.37 12.67
C LEU A 187 7.22 17.28 13.19
N PRO A 188 5.95 17.14 12.75
CA PRO A 188 4.84 17.93 13.29
C PRO A 188 4.59 17.64 14.79
N PHE A 189 4.78 16.40 15.25
CA PHE A 189 4.67 16.07 16.68
C PHE A 189 5.72 16.80 17.53
N LEU A 190 6.95 16.85 17.05
CA LEU A 190 8.05 17.56 17.70
C LEU A 190 7.77 19.08 17.72
N ALA A 191 7.25 19.62 16.61
CA ALA A 191 6.83 21.02 16.54
C ALA A 191 5.72 21.35 17.56
N VAL A 192 4.68 20.51 17.67
CA VAL A 192 3.62 20.68 18.67
C VAL A 192 4.16 20.58 20.10
N GLY A 193 5.13 19.69 20.35
CA GLY A 193 5.81 19.59 21.65
C GLY A 193 6.55 20.88 22.03
N ILE A 194 7.27 21.49 21.08
CA ILE A 194 8.01 22.75 21.30
C ILE A 194 7.06 23.93 21.50
N PHE A 195 5.99 24.02 20.72
CA PHE A 195 5.01 25.11 20.76
C PHE A 195 3.79 24.85 21.64
N SER A 196 3.86 23.83 22.50
CA SER A 196 2.75 23.38 23.35
C SER A 196 2.16 24.51 24.20
N THR A 197 3.01 25.39 24.75
CA THR A 197 2.58 26.52 25.59
C THR A 197 1.77 27.55 24.81
N THR A 198 2.24 27.92 23.62
CA THR A 198 1.56 28.89 22.75
C THR A 198 0.23 28.35 22.25
N LEU A 199 0.19 27.06 21.87
CA LEU A 199 -1.04 26.39 21.45
C LEU A 199 -2.05 26.29 22.60
N LEU A 200 -1.59 26.04 23.83
CA LEU A 200 -2.43 26.00 25.02
C LEU A 200 -3.06 27.36 25.35
N ASP A 201 -2.29 28.45 25.24
CA ASP A 201 -2.83 29.79 25.45
C ASP A 201 -3.79 30.21 24.33
N LEU A 202 -3.51 29.79 23.08
CA LEU A 202 -4.41 30.01 21.95
C LEU A 202 -5.73 29.23 22.12
N PHE A 203 -5.66 28.00 22.62
CA PHE A 203 -6.83 27.19 22.96
C PHE A 203 -7.62 27.74 24.14
N LYS A 204 -6.96 28.28 25.18
CA LYS A 204 -7.66 28.98 26.26
C LYS A 204 -8.38 30.23 25.74
N LYS A 205 -7.73 31.00 24.86
CA LYS A 205 -8.30 32.20 24.25
C LYS A 205 -9.49 31.88 23.31
N HIS A 206 -9.46 30.73 22.64
CA HIS A 206 -10.50 30.30 21.70
C HIS A 206 -11.23 29.02 22.15
N GLY A 207 -11.47 28.86 23.47
CA GLY A 207 -12.04 27.64 24.03
C GLY A 207 -13.36 27.19 23.40
N ASN A 208 -14.18 28.13 22.94
CA ASN A 208 -15.43 27.82 22.22
C ASN A 208 -15.17 27.22 20.83
N ALA A 209 -14.16 27.71 20.08
CA ALA A 209 -13.80 27.16 18.78
C ALA A 209 -13.23 25.75 18.93
N VAL A 210 -12.39 25.52 19.95
CA VAL A 210 -11.84 24.18 20.25
C VAL A 210 -12.96 23.19 20.57
N LYS A 211 -13.95 23.60 21.36
CA LYS A 211 -15.11 22.78 21.68
C LYS A 211 -15.93 22.43 20.43
N TYR A 212 -16.06 23.38 19.49
CA TYR A 212 -16.73 23.14 18.21
C TYR A 212 -15.93 22.16 17.34
N THR A 213 -14.62 22.35 17.20
CA THR A 213 -13.72 21.46 16.44
C THR A 213 -13.75 20.03 16.98
N VAL A 214 -13.74 19.85 18.30
CA VAL A 214 -13.85 18.53 18.94
C VAL A 214 -15.21 17.89 18.67
N LYS A 215 -16.29 18.67 18.70
CA LYS A 215 -17.64 18.17 18.41
C LYS A 215 -17.80 17.75 16.96
N VAL A 216 -17.30 18.57 16.02
CA VAL A 216 -17.28 18.26 14.58
C VAL A 216 -16.42 17.02 14.31
N GLY A 217 -15.23 16.94 14.90
CA GLY A 217 -14.36 15.77 14.79
C GLY A 217 -14.98 14.49 15.35
N GLY A 218 -15.69 14.58 16.48
CA GLY A 218 -16.42 13.44 17.05
C GLY A 218 -17.57 12.95 16.17
N VAL A 219 -18.33 13.88 15.56
CA VAL A 219 -19.38 13.51 14.58
C VAL A 219 -18.77 12.83 13.35
N LEU A 220 -17.66 13.37 12.83
CA LEU A 220 -16.96 12.80 11.68
C LEU A 220 -16.39 11.41 11.99
N MET A 221 -15.84 11.20 13.19
CA MET A 221 -15.37 9.90 13.68
C MET A 221 -16.50 8.86 13.74
N ILE A 222 -17.68 9.22 14.26
CA ILE A 222 -18.84 8.32 14.30
C ILE A 222 -19.29 7.97 12.88
N LEU A 223 -19.35 8.96 11.98
CA LEU A 223 -19.76 8.75 10.59
C LEU A 223 -18.81 7.77 9.88
N MET A 224 -17.50 7.98 10.02
CA MET A 224 -16.48 7.09 9.46
C MET A 224 -16.55 5.69 10.06
N GLY A 225 -16.67 5.57 11.39
CA GLY A 225 -16.82 4.28 12.07
C GLY A 225 -18.09 3.53 11.65
N ALA A 226 -19.20 4.24 11.42
CA ALA A 226 -20.45 3.65 10.93
C ALA A 226 -20.33 3.18 9.47
N MET A 227 -19.64 3.92 8.61
CA MET A 227 -19.31 3.47 7.24
C MET A 227 -18.42 2.23 7.26
N MET A 228 -17.44 2.18 8.16
CA MET A 228 -16.55 1.02 8.32
C MET A 228 -17.32 -0.21 8.82
N PHE A 229 -18.22 -0.04 9.79
CA PHE A 229 -19.05 -1.13 10.33
C PHE A 229 -20.02 -1.70 9.28
N THR A 230 -20.61 -0.83 8.45
CA THR A 230 -21.56 -1.24 7.40
C THR A 230 -20.90 -1.81 6.15
N GLY A 231 -19.57 -1.79 6.06
CA GLY A 231 -18.82 -2.28 4.89
C GLY A 231 -18.96 -1.40 3.65
N LYS A 232 -19.67 -0.27 3.72
CA LYS A 232 -19.79 0.72 2.63
C LYS A 232 -18.50 1.49 2.38
N MET A 233 -17.47 1.27 3.20
CA MET A 233 -16.17 1.91 3.06
C MET A 233 -15.49 1.59 1.73
N ASN A 234 -15.68 0.39 1.15
CA ASN A 234 -15.18 0.10 -0.21
C ASN A 234 -15.81 1.01 -1.27
N ALA A 235 -17.11 1.33 -1.16
CA ALA A 235 -17.77 2.23 -2.10
C ALA A 235 -17.29 3.68 -1.94
N VAL A 236 -17.03 4.12 -0.71
CA VAL A 236 -16.57 5.49 -0.42
C VAL A 236 -15.10 5.69 -0.74
N THR A 237 -14.26 4.67 -0.56
CA THR A 237 -12.87 4.68 -1.06
C THR A 237 -12.86 4.82 -2.59
N GLY A 238 -13.77 4.14 -3.31
CA GLY A 238 -13.95 4.35 -4.75
C GLY A 238 -14.25 5.81 -5.12
N TYR A 239 -15.14 6.48 -4.38
CA TYR A 239 -15.44 7.91 -4.59
C TYR A 239 -14.34 8.87 -4.10
N LEU A 240 -13.60 8.52 -3.04
CA LEU A 240 -12.52 9.36 -2.51
C LEU A 240 -11.25 9.25 -3.36
N SER A 241 -10.99 8.10 -3.99
CA SER A 241 -9.92 7.96 -4.99
C SER A 241 -10.12 8.91 -6.19
N ASP A 242 -11.38 9.21 -6.53
CA ASP A 242 -11.80 10.17 -7.56
C ASP A 242 -11.59 11.64 -7.14
N VAL A 243 -11.61 11.92 -5.83
CA VAL A 243 -11.37 13.27 -5.27
C VAL A 243 -9.91 13.48 -4.88
N GLN A 244 -9.21 12.43 -4.47
CA GLN A 244 -7.80 12.47 -4.07
C GLN A 244 -6.89 12.64 -5.30
N SER A 245 -7.31 12.13 -6.46
CA SER A 245 -6.73 12.46 -7.77
C SER A 245 -6.90 13.95 -8.11
N ALA A 246 -8.07 14.56 -7.84
CA ALA A 246 -8.31 15.99 -8.07
C ALA A 246 -7.48 16.93 -7.15
N GLN A 247 -7.05 16.48 -5.97
CA GLN A 247 -6.29 17.31 -5.03
C GLN A 247 -4.78 17.26 -5.27
N GLN A 248 -4.28 16.28 -6.02
CA GLN A 248 -2.88 16.13 -6.40
C GLN A 248 -2.50 17.04 -7.58
N GLU A 249 -3.47 17.41 -8.43
CA GLU A 249 -3.29 18.33 -9.59
C GLU A 249 -3.04 19.80 -9.20
N SER A 250 -3.31 20.21 -7.96
CA SER A 250 -3.37 21.64 -7.60
C SER A 250 -2.03 22.31 -7.27
N ASN A 251 -0.89 21.59 -7.22
CA ASN A 251 0.39 22.15 -6.73
C ASN A 251 1.59 22.07 -7.70
N GLU A 252 1.38 21.66 -8.95
CA GLU A 252 2.42 21.67 -10.00
C GLU A 252 2.33 22.85 -10.98
N GLY A 253 1.52 23.86 -10.66
CA GLY A 253 1.34 25.06 -11.46
C GLY A 253 2.49 26.08 -11.39
N LYS A 254 3.76 25.67 -11.59
CA LYS A 254 4.82 26.55 -12.17
C LYS A 254 6.16 25.83 -12.36
N LYS A 255 6.31 25.16 -13.51
CA LYS A 255 7.35 25.41 -14.54
C LYS A 255 7.32 24.27 -15.55
N ASP A 256 6.82 24.59 -16.73
CA ASP A 256 6.67 23.70 -17.88
C ASP A 256 8.00 23.07 -18.30
N ALA A 257 8.03 21.74 -18.35
CA ALA A 257 8.32 20.95 -19.55
C ALA A 257 8.63 19.49 -19.15
N VAL A 258 7.69 18.59 -19.40
CA VAL A 258 7.84 17.35 -20.21
C VAL A 258 6.54 16.54 -20.06
N LYS A 259 5.79 16.48 -21.16
CA LYS A 259 4.73 15.49 -21.50
C LYS A 259 5.20 14.05 -21.18
N ALA A 260 4.39 13.08 -20.78
CA ALA A 260 2.94 12.97 -20.65
C ALA A 260 2.67 11.73 -19.79
N GLU A 261 1.87 11.88 -18.73
CA GLU A 261 1.22 10.80 -17.97
C GLU A 261 -0.25 10.81 -18.38
N GLU A 262 -0.71 9.72 -18.99
CA GLU A 262 -1.43 8.61 -18.34
C GLU A 262 -2.91 8.92 -18.13
N LYS A 263 -3.70 8.42 -19.07
CA LYS A 263 -5.08 8.00 -18.83
C LYS A 263 -5.02 6.70 -18.04
N SER A 264 -5.63 6.70 -16.86
CA SER A 264 -6.01 5.51 -16.13
C SER A 264 -7.53 5.54 -15.97
N ASP A 265 -8.20 4.48 -16.43
CA ASP A 265 -9.47 4.04 -15.88
C ASP A 265 -9.21 2.72 -15.15
N GLN A 266 -9.52 2.73 -13.86
CA GLN A 266 -9.38 1.64 -12.90
C GLN A 266 -10.43 0.55 -13.13
N GLU A 267 -10.13 -0.70 -12.76
CA GLU A 267 -11.02 -1.37 -11.80
C GLU A 267 -10.35 -2.50 -10.99
N SER A 268 -10.91 -2.70 -9.80
CA SER A 268 -10.34 -3.38 -8.64
C SER A 268 -10.59 -4.88 -8.65
N LYS A 269 -9.63 -5.70 -8.15
CA LYS A 269 -9.82 -6.60 -6.99
C LYS A 269 -8.67 -7.62 -6.79
N GLU A 270 -8.22 -7.65 -5.53
CA GLU A 270 -7.95 -8.82 -4.68
C GLU A 270 -6.93 -9.89 -5.15
N GLN A 271 -5.76 -9.81 -4.51
CA GLN A 271 -4.82 -10.86 -4.08
C GLN A 271 -5.39 -12.30 -4.01
N PRO A 272 -4.55 -13.32 -4.25
CA PRO A 272 -3.74 -13.83 -3.13
C PRO A 272 -2.29 -14.26 -3.45
N GLU A 273 -1.37 -13.84 -2.58
CA GLU A 273 -0.11 -14.54 -2.23
C GLU A 273 -0.46 -15.92 -1.60
N GLU A 274 0.33 -17.00 -1.63
CA GLU A 274 1.77 -17.13 -1.33
C GLU A 274 2.20 -18.63 -1.39
N LYS A 275 3.48 -18.93 -1.72
CA LYS A 275 4.45 -19.85 -1.01
C LYS A 275 5.58 -20.30 -1.97
N THR A 276 6.84 -19.87 -1.84
CA THR A 276 7.92 -20.19 -0.86
C THR A 276 8.46 -21.63 -0.88
N ASP A 277 9.71 -21.80 -1.34
CA ASP A 277 10.85 -22.45 -0.65
C ASP A 277 12.08 -22.38 -1.61
N LYS A 278 13.22 -21.74 -1.32
CA LYS A 278 14.30 -21.90 -0.31
C LYS A 278 15.60 -22.45 -0.93
N ASN A 279 16.70 -21.78 -0.58
CA ASN A 279 18.13 -22.15 -0.72
C ASN A 279 18.67 -22.08 -2.16
N THR A 280 19.83 -21.50 -2.48
CA THR A 280 21.12 -21.47 -1.77
C THR A 280 22.06 -20.42 -2.42
N ALA A 281 23.07 -20.02 -1.65
CA ALA A 281 24.43 -19.67 -2.08
C ALA A 281 24.73 -18.23 -2.53
N ASP A 282 25.44 -17.56 -1.61
CA ASP A 282 26.56 -16.65 -1.82
C ASP A 282 27.09 -16.49 -3.26
N THR A 283 27.18 -15.24 -3.70
CA THR A 283 28.50 -14.70 -4.08
C THR A 283 28.49 -13.18 -3.97
N ASN A 284 29.45 -12.66 -3.21
CA ASN A 284 29.95 -11.31 -3.34
C ASN A 284 30.45 -11.11 -4.77
N ASP A 285 30.09 -10.01 -5.44
CA ASP A 285 31.10 -9.27 -6.17
C ASP A 285 30.83 -7.77 -6.24
N LYS A 286 31.91 -7.02 -6.06
CA LYS A 286 32.02 -5.57 -6.19
C LYS A 286 32.45 -5.28 -7.62
N GLY A 287 31.90 -4.23 -8.22
CA GLY A 287 32.62 -3.47 -9.24
C GLY A 287 31.82 -3.12 -10.48
N SER A 288 31.50 -1.84 -10.58
CA SER A 288 31.07 -1.09 -11.77
C SER A 288 31.78 -1.51 -13.06
N GLN A 289 31.03 -1.82 -14.11
CA GLN A 289 31.28 -1.37 -15.49
C GLN A 289 30.04 -1.57 -16.38
N SER A 290 29.81 -0.60 -17.27
CA SER A 290 28.71 -0.56 -18.23
C SER A 290 28.87 -1.61 -19.31
N GLU A 291 28.08 -2.67 -19.27
CA GLU A 291 27.71 -3.52 -20.40
C GLU A 291 26.23 -3.88 -20.25
N ASN A 292 25.52 -4.04 -21.37
CA ASN A 292 24.11 -4.45 -21.42
C ASN A 292 23.82 -5.52 -20.35
N PRO A 293 22.79 -5.37 -19.49
CA PRO A 293 22.44 -6.44 -18.57
C PRO A 293 22.14 -7.69 -19.41
N SER A 294 22.93 -8.74 -19.20
CA SER A 294 22.72 -10.01 -19.90
C SER A 294 21.31 -10.47 -19.60
N LEU A 295 20.44 -10.48 -20.62
CA LEU A 295 19.07 -10.93 -20.47
C LEU A 295 19.08 -12.38 -19.92
N ALA A 296 18.23 -12.64 -18.92
CA ALA A 296 18.07 -13.96 -18.34
C ALA A 296 17.43 -14.90 -19.37
N ASP A 297 17.81 -16.17 -19.35
CA ASP A 297 17.20 -17.16 -20.23
C ASP A 297 15.75 -17.40 -19.81
N ALA A 298 14.85 -17.55 -20.78
CA ALA A 298 13.46 -17.91 -20.52
C ALA A 298 13.38 -19.36 -20.01
N ILE A 299 12.42 -19.60 -19.13
CA ILE A 299 12.26 -20.89 -18.50
C ILE A 299 11.59 -21.82 -19.51
N ASP A 300 12.20 -22.98 -19.70
CA ASP A 300 11.66 -23.98 -20.62
C ASP A 300 10.35 -24.57 -20.09
N PHE A 301 9.44 -24.88 -21.01
CA PHE A 301 8.12 -25.42 -20.72
C PHE A 301 7.71 -26.41 -21.79
N GLU A 302 6.88 -27.38 -21.39
CA GLU A 302 6.19 -28.32 -22.28
C GLU A 302 4.76 -28.42 -21.77
N LEU A 303 3.86 -27.67 -22.39
CA LEU A 303 2.45 -27.58 -21.97
C LEU A 303 1.52 -27.82 -23.15
N LYS A 304 0.31 -28.30 -22.87
CA LYS A 304 -0.74 -28.48 -23.88
C LYS A 304 -1.63 -27.26 -23.97
N ASP A 305 -2.02 -26.87 -25.18
CA ASP A 305 -3.01 -25.82 -25.38
C ASP A 305 -4.46 -26.32 -25.22
N GLN A 306 -5.43 -25.42 -25.37
CA GLN A 306 -6.86 -25.75 -25.35
C GLN A 306 -7.28 -26.75 -26.44
N TYR A 307 -6.51 -26.87 -27.52
CA TYR A 307 -6.76 -27.72 -28.67
C TYR A 307 -6.06 -29.10 -28.55
N GLY A 308 -5.23 -29.29 -27.54
CA GLY A 308 -4.46 -30.51 -27.30
C GLY A 308 -3.09 -30.55 -28.00
N ASN A 309 -2.65 -29.46 -28.61
CA ASN A 309 -1.31 -29.34 -29.18
C ASN A 309 -0.29 -29.14 -28.05
N VAL A 310 0.84 -29.84 -28.14
CA VAL A 310 1.95 -29.65 -27.20
C VAL A 310 2.83 -28.53 -27.71
N HIS A 311 3.17 -27.60 -26.81
CA HIS A 311 4.00 -26.45 -27.09
C HIS A 311 5.24 -26.47 -26.21
N THR A 312 6.40 -26.28 -26.83
CA THR A 312 7.67 -26.10 -26.14
C THR A 312 8.29 -24.77 -26.49
N LEU A 313 9.11 -24.22 -25.59
CA LEU A 313 9.85 -22.98 -25.88
C LEU A 313 10.77 -23.14 -27.11
N ALA A 314 11.27 -24.36 -27.35
CA ALA A 314 12.12 -24.69 -28.48
C ALA A 314 11.41 -24.54 -29.83
N ASP A 315 10.09 -24.75 -29.88
CA ASP A 315 9.28 -24.63 -31.11
C ASP A 315 9.24 -23.18 -31.64
N TYR A 316 9.54 -22.21 -30.77
CA TYR A 316 9.46 -20.78 -31.07
C TYR A 316 10.82 -20.10 -31.22
N LYS A 317 11.90 -20.88 -31.35
CA LYS A 317 13.24 -20.32 -31.59
C LYS A 317 13.25 -19.46 -32.84
N GLY A 318 13.85 -18.27 -32.73
CA GLY A 318 13.87 -17.29 -33.81
C GLY A 318 12.67 -16.35 -33.84
N LYS A 319 11.67 -16.55 -32.98
CA LYS A 319 10.45 -15.72 -32.89
C LYS A 319 10.38 -14.98 -31.56
N THR A 320 9.75 -13.81 -31.57
CA THR A 320 9.46 -13.09 -30.33
C THR A 320 8.20 -13.67 -29.70
N ILE A 321 8.21 -13.92 -28.40
CA ILE A 321 7.05 -14.52 -27.70
C ILE A 321 6.45 -13.48 -26.76
N PHE A 322 5.15 -13.27 -26.90
CA PHE A 322 4.28 -12.60 -25.96
C PHE A 322 3.62 -13.69 -25.11
N LEU A 323 4.06 -13.84 -23.85
CA LEU A 323 3.59 -14.88 -22.94
C LEU A 323 2.77 -14.24 -21.81
N ASN A 324 1.45 -14.38 -21.87
CA ASN A 324 0.53 -13.75 -20.93
C ASN A 324 -0.04 -14.78 -19.94
N PHE A 325 0.21 -14.55 -18.66
CA PHE A 325 -0.33 -15.34 -17.56
C PHE A 325 -1.64 -14.72 -17.08
N TRP A 326 -2.73 -15.47 -17.15
CA TRP A 326 -4.09 -14.97 -16.91
C TRP A 326 -4.95 -16.00 -16.16
N ALA A 327 -6.15 -15.57 -15.74
CA ALA A 327 -7.13 -16.43 -15.08
C ALA A 327 -8.58 -16.08 -15.45
N THR A 328 -9.49 -17.05 -15.46
CA THR A 328 -10.90 -16.84 -15.88
C THR A 328 -11.71 -15.98 -14.92
N TRP A 329 -11.35 -15.98 -13.64
CA TRP A 329 -12.00 -15.18 -12.60
C TRP A 329 -11.44 -13.75 -12.49
N CYS A 330 -10.33 -13.45 -13.17
CA CYS A 330 -9.61 -12.18 -13.09
C CYS A 330 -10.26 -11.11 -14.00
N PRO A 331 -10.89 -10.05 -13.44
CA PRO A 331 -11.51 -9.00 -14.24
C PRO A 331 -10.56 -8.26 -15.19
N PRO A 332 -9.36 -7.79 -14.78
CA PRO A 332 -8.45 -7.09 -15.69
C PRO A 332 -7.95 -7.99 -16.81
N CYS A 333 -7.74 -9.29 -16.56
CA CYS A 333 -7.39 -10.27 -17.57
C CYS A 333 -8.47 -10.35 -18.66
N ARG A 334 -9.74 -10.52 -18.26
CA ARG A 334 -10.85 -10.54 -19.22
C ARG A 334 -10.99 -9.24 -20.01
N ALA A 335 -10.59 -8.11 -19.43
CA ALA A 335 -10.62 -6.82 -20.11
C ALA A 335 -9.53 -6.67 -21.19
N GLU A 336 -8.36 -7.32 -21.04
CA GLU A 336 -7.29 -7.30 -22.05
C GLU A 336 -7.41 -8.41 -23.11
N MET A 337 -8.08 -9.52 -22.82
CA MET A 337 -8.23 -10.65 -23.76
C MET A 337 -8.78 -10.27 -25.14
N PRO A 338 -9.77 -9.36 -25.29
CA PRO A 338 -10.21 -8.89 -26.61
C PRO A 338 -9.10 -8.21 -27.41
N ASP A 339 -8.21 -7.46 -26.75
CA ASP A 339 -7.11 -6.78 -27.41
C ASP A 339 -5.97 -7.78 -27.73
N ILE A 340 -5.74 -8.78 -26.88
CA ILE A 340 -4.82 -9.91 -27.16
C ILE A 340 -5.32 -10.73 -28.36
N GLN A 341 -6.62 -10.96 -28.47
CA GLN A 341 -7.21 -11.65 -29.62
C GLN A 341 -6.99 -10.89 -30.92
N LYS A 342 -7.24 -9.56 -30.94
CA LYS A 342 -6.91 -8.74 -32.12
C LYS A 342 -5.43 -8.77 -32.46
N LEU A 343 -4.57 -8.77 -31.44
CA LEU A 343 -3.13 -8.84 -31.61
C LEU A 343 -2.73 -10.17 -32.27
N TYR A 344 -3.25 -11.29 -31.76
CA TYR A 344 -3.08 -12.61 -32.35
C TYR A 344 -3.54 -12.62 -33.82
N GLU A 345 -4.74 -12.13 -34.10
CA GLU A 345 -5.28 -12.02 -35.45
C GLU A 345 -4.44 -11.12 -36.37
N SER A 346 -3.71 -10.14 -35.84
CA SER A 346 -2.87 -9.24 -36.64
C SER A 346 -1.48 -9.82 -36.95
N TYR A 347 -0.87 -10.54 -36.00
CA TYR A 347 0.48 -11.07 -36.13
C TYR A 347 0.52 -12.49 -36.72
N GLN A 348 -0.56 -13.28 -36.60
CA GLN A 348 -0.62 -14.65 -37.12
C GLN A 348 -1.26 -14.80 -38.50
N GLN A 349 -1.48 -13.70 -39.25
CA GLN A 349 -1.95 -13.81 -40.65
C GLN A 349 -0.84 -14.23 -41.62
N GLU A 350 0.42 -14.11 -41.22
CA GLU A 350 1.57 -14.47 -42.03
C GLU A 350 1.87 -15.97 -41.93
N GLU A 351 2.32 -16.59 -43.03
CA GLU A 351 2.70 -18.01 -43.03
C GLU A 351 3.86 -18.32 -42.06
N ASP A 352 4.69 -17.33 -41.74
CA ASP A 352 5.75 -17.42 -40.73
C ASP A 352 5.74 -16.18 -39.81
N PRO A 353 4.94 -16.20 -38.73
CA PRO A 353 4.78 -15.02 -37.89
C PRO A 353 6.07 -14.72 -37.11
N GLU A 354 6.50 -13.46 -37.13
CA GLU A 354 7.65 -12.97 -36.35
C GLU A 354 7.37 -12.97 -34.84
N VAL A 355 6.09 -12.88 -34.45
CA VAL A 355 5.62 -12.80 -33.06
C VAL A 355 4.61 -13.92 -32.77
N ILE A 356 4.83 -14.62 -31.67
CA ILE A 356 3.95 -15.66 -31.17
C ILE A 356 3.24 -15.15 -29.93
N ILE A 357 1.90 -15.24 -29.92
CA ILE A 357 1.05 -14.85 -28.78
C ILE A 357 0.59 -16.12 -28.08
N LEU A 358 0.92 -16.25 -26.80
CA LEU A 358 0.53 -17.38 -25.95
C LEU A 358 -0.11 -16.86 -24.67
N GLY A 359 -1.26 -17.41 -24.33
CA GLY A 359 -1.79 -17.35 -22.97
C GLY A 359 -1.30 -18.53 -22.14
N VAL A 360 -1.23 -18.37 -20.83
CA VAL A 360 -1.03 -19.44 -19.87
C VAL A 360 -2.12 -19.34 -18.82
N ALA A 361 -2.88 -20.41 -18.67
CA ALA A 361 -3.88 -20.58 -17.61
C ALA A 361 -3.46 -21.75 -16.71
N GLY A 362 -3.82 -21.71 -15.43
CA GLY A 362 -3.48 -22.77 -14.48
C GLY A 362 -4.73 -23.52 -14.02
N PRO A 363 -5.29 -24.45 -14.81
CA PRO A 363 -6.46 -25.22 -14.39
C PRO A 363 -6.26 -25.90 -13.04
N ASN A 364 -7.30 -25.85 -12.19
CA ASN A 364 -7.29 -26.39 -10.82
C ASN A 364 -6.20 -25.79 -9.89
N TYR A 365 -5.53 -24.71 -10.27
CA TYR A 365 -4.56 -24.00 -9.45
C TYR A 365 -5.19 -22.75 -8.80
N GLY A 366 -5.07 -22.63 -7.47
CA GLY A 366 -5.59 -21.49 -6.72
C GLY A 366 -7.13 -21.37 -6.77
N GLN A 367 -7.63 -20.30 -7.39
CA GLN A 367 -9.06 -20.03 -7.59
C GLN A 367 -9.54 -20.33 -9.03
N GLU A 368 -8.67 -20.89 -9.87
CA GLU A 368 -9.00 -21.21 -11.25
C GLU A 368 -9.95 -22.41 -11.37
N LYS A 369 -10.72 -22.41 -12.45
CA LYS A 369 -11.66 -23.47 -12.81
C LYS A 369 -10.94 -24.72 -13.33
N SER A 370 -11.72 -25.77 -13.60
CA SER A 370 -11.23 -26.98 -14.29
C SER A 370 -10.78 -26.67 -15.72
N GLU A 371 -9.97 -27.54 -16.31
CA GLU A 371 -9.46 -27.36 -17.69
C GLU A 371 -10.63 -27.25 -18.68
N GLU A 372 -11.66 -28.07 -18.51
CA GLU A 372 -12.86 -28.05 -19.33
C GLU A 372 -13.62 -26.72 -19.24
N GLU A 373 -13.72 -26.15 -18.03
CA GLU A 373 -14.38 -24.87 -17.82
C GLU A 373 -13.55 -23.69 -18.36
N VAL A 374 -12.22 -23.78 -18.33
CA VAL A 374 -11.33 -22.78 -18.97
C VAL A 374 -11.50 -22.84 -20.49
N LYS A 375 -11.51 -24.05 -21.09
CA LYS A 375 -11.79 -24.23 -22.52
C LYS A 375 -13.15 -23.67 -22.91
N GLN A 376 -14.18 -24.01 -22.14
CA GLN A 376 -15.52 -23.50 -22.37
C GLN A 376 -15.57 -21.96 -22.27
N PHE A 377 -14.85 -21.35 -21.33
CA PHE A 377 -14.77 -19.90 -21.23
C PHE A 377 -14.13 -19.27 -22.48
N LEU A 378 -13.08 -19.87 -23.02
CA LEU A 378 -12.44 -19.40 -24.25
C LEU A 378 -13.40 -19.49 -25.45
N ASP A 379 -14.09 -20.61 -25.58
CA ASP A 379 -15.06 -20.84 -26.66
C ASP A 379 -16.26 -19.88 -26.58
N ASP A 380 -16.85 -19.71 -25.38
CA ASP A 380 -18.00 -18.83 -25.14
C ASP A 380 -17.70 -17.36 -25.48
N ASN A 381 -16.44 -16.93 -25.34
CA ASN A 381 -16.00 -15.57 -25.62
C ASN A 381 -15.27 -15.42 -26.97
N GLY A 382 -15.11 -16.51 -27.73
CA GLY A 382 -14.52 -16.50 -29.07
C GLY A 382 -13.02 -16.23 -29.11
N TYR A 383 -12.27 -16.62 -28.06
CA TYR A 383 -10.82 -16.46 -28.02
C TYR A 383 -10.12 -17.66 -28.67
N THR A 384 -9.31 -17.40 -29.70
CA THR A 384 -8.68 -18.45 -30.53
C THR A 384 -7.16 -18.50 -30.41
N TYR A 385 -6.53 -17.55 -29.73
CA TYR A 385 -5.09 -17.61 -29.50
C TYR A 385 -4.74 -18.80 -28.59
N PRO A 386 -3.60 -19.49 -28.80
CA PRO A 386 -3.22 -20.64 -27.98
C PRO A 386 -3.07 -20.27 -26.50
N VAL A 387 -3.77 -21.01 -25.63
CA VAL A 387 -3.70 -20.92 -24.18
C VAL A 387 -3.17 -22.22 -23.62
N LEU A 388 -1.96 -22.18 -23.09
CA LEU A 388 -1.27 -23.29 -22.47
C LEU A 388 -1.88 -23.58 -21.08
N MET A 389 -2.18 -24.85 -20.84
CA MET A 389 -2.74 -25.36 -19.60
C MET A 389 -1.61 -25.82 -18.68
N ASP A 390 -1.27 -25.00 -17.70
CA ASP A 390 -0.29 -25.32 -16.66
C ASP A 390 -0.96 -26.07 -15.51
N GLU A 391 -1.32 -27.33 -15.76
CA GLU A 391 -1.92 -28.22 -14.75
C GLU A 391 -0.98 -28.36 -13.54
N GLY A 392 -1.39 -27.82 -12.40
CA GLY A 392 -0.60 -27.86 -11.16
C GLY A 392 0.24 -26.62 -10.87
N GLY A 393 0.35 -25.67 -11.82
CA GLY A 393 0.98 -24.37 -11.60
C GLY A 393 2.51 -24.36 -11.61
N ASP A 394 3.16 -25.38 -12.16
CA ASP A 394 4.62 -25.49 -12.19
C ASP A 394 5.29 -24.34 -12.98
N LEU A 395 4.71 -23.93 -14.11
CA LEU A 395 5.20 -22.82 -14.91
C LEU A 395 4.93 -21.48 -14.21
N PHE A 396 3.74 -21.32 -13.61
CA PHE A 396 3.39 -20.17 -12.77
C PHE A 396 4.42 -19.94 -11.65
N ASP A 397 4.76 -21.00 -10.92
CA ASP A 397 5.72 -20.94 -9.81
C ASP A 397 7.14 -20.63 -10.32
N LYS A 398 7.57 -21.26 -11.42
CA LYS A 398 8.90 -21.02 -12.01
C LYS A 398 9.08 -19.59 -12.51
N TYR A 399 8.06 -19.01 -13.16
CA TYR A 399 8.08 -17.61 -13.60
C TYR A 399 7.82 -16.62 -12.45
N GLY A 400 7.52 -17.09 -11.24
CA GLY A 400 7.31 -16.25 -10.06
C GLY A 400 6.05 -15.39 -10.15
N ILE A 401 4.99 -15.93 -10.76
CA ILE A 401 3.74 -15.20 -11.00
C ILE A 401 2.96 -15.07 -9.68
N HIS A 402 2.79 -13.83 -9.22
CA HIS A 402 2.04 -13.52 -7.99
C HIS A 402 0.91 -12.51 -8.23
N SER A 403 0.75 -12.04 -9.46
CA SER A 403 -0.25 -11.08 -9.88
C SER A 403 -0.73 -11.42 -11.29
N PHE A 404 -2.02 -11.17 -11.51
CA PHE A 404 -2.68 -11.39 -12.79
C PHE A 404 -3.28 -10.06 -13.29
N PRO A 405 -3.24 -9.77 -14.60
CA PRO A 405 -2.42 -10.48 -15.59
C PRO A 405 -0.94 -10.12 -15.46
N THR A 406 -0.05 -11.01 -15.91
CA THR A 406 1.37 -10.70 -16.07
C THR A 406 1.85 -11.16 -17.44
N THR A 407 2.46 -10.25 -18.19
CA THR A 407 2.94 -10.52 -19.55
C THR A 407 4.45 -10.48 -19.59
N PHE A 408 5.07 -11.56 -20.09
CA PHE A 408 6.49 -11.65 -20.37
C PHE A 408 6.76 -11.49 -21.87
N MET A 409 7.80 -10.72 -22.18
CA MET A 409 8.32 -10.61 -23.53
C MET A 409 9.61 -11.42 -23.64
N ILE A 410 9.64 -12.39 -24.54
CA ILE A 410 10.79 -13.27 -24.78
C ILE A 410 11.35 -12.95 -26.17
N THR A 411 12.67 -12.77 -26.25
CA THR A 411 13.38 -12.49 -27.50
C THR A 411 13.51 -13.73 -28.38
N LYS A 412 13.94 -13.53 -29.62
CA LYS A 412 14.18 -14.59 -30.61
C LYS A 412 15.22 -15.62 -30.16
N GLU A 413 16.11 -15.22 -29.26
CA GLU A 413 17.15 -16.06 -28.65
C GLU A 413 16.63 -16.87 -27.44
N GLY A 414 15.35 -16.74 -27.08
CA GLY A 414 14.77 -17.40 -25.92
C GLY A 414 15.16 -16.73 -24.60
N LYS A 415 15.39 -15.41 -24.60
CA LYS A 415 15.74 -14.64 -23.40
C LYS A 415 14.61 -13.73 -22.96
N VAL A 416 14.44 -13.54 -21.67
CA VAL A 416 13.42 -12.62 -21.13
C VAL A 416 13.87 -11.18 -21.35
N PHE A 417 13.22 -10.49 -22.28
CA PHE A 417 13.44 -9.06 -22.54
C PHE A 417 12.88 -8.19 -21.41
N GLY A 418 11.79 -8.61 -20.79
CA GLY A 418 11.15 -7.92 -19.68
C GLY A 418 9.77 -8.51 -19.38
N TYR A 419 9.12 -7.99 -18.35
CA TYR A 419 7.75 -8.34 -18.03
C TYR A 419 6.99 -7.09 -17.58
N VAL A 420 5.67 -7.13 -17.73
CA VAL A 420 4.76 -6.13 -17.19
C VAL A 420 3.67 -6.84 -16.39
N SER A 421 3.46 -6.40 -15.17
CA SER A 421 2.37 -6.88 -14.32
C SER A 421 1.22 -5.86 -14.37
N GLY A 422 -0.01 -6.36 -14.51
CA GLY A 422 -1.22 -5.55 -14.64
C GLY A 422 -1.75 -5.51 -16.08
N GLN A 423 -2.97 -4.98 -16.22
CA GLN A 423 -3.69 -4.91 -17.49
C GLN A 423 -2.94 -4.07 -18.53
N LEU A 424 -2.88 -4.56 -19.77
CA LEU A 424 -2.29 -3.84 -20.90
C LEU A 424 -3.36 -3.39 -21.90
N SER A 425 -3.18 -2.18 -22.46
CA SER A 425 -3.94 -1.73 -23.62
C SER A 425 -3.30 -2.23 -24.93
N GLU A 426 -4.09 -2.31 -26.00
CA GLU A 426 -3.61 -2.69 -27.34
C GLU A 426 -2.36 -1.89 -27.79
N GLU A 427 -2.32 -0.59 -27.52
CA GLU A 427 -1.20 0.29 -27.89
C GLU A 427 0.07 -0.06 -27.11
N ILE A 428 -0.04 -0.31 -25.80
CA ILE A 428 1.09 -0.70 -24.97
C ILE A 428 1.64 -2.05 -25.42
N MET A 429 0.75 -3.02 -25.68
CA MET A 429 1.15 -4.35 -26.18
C MET A 429 1.95 -4.25 -27.48
N LYS A 430 1.48 -3.47 -28.46
CA LYS A 430 2.22 -3.26 -29.72
C LYS A 430 3.57 -2.58 -29.49
N ASN A 431 3.63 -1.63 -28.57
CA ASN A 431 4.87 -0.92 -28.24
C ASN A 431 5.91 -1.87 -27.61
N ILE A 432 5.53 -2.66 -26.60
CA ILE A 432 6.46 -3.59 -25.94
C ILE A 432 6.93 -4.70 -26.90
N ILE A 433 6.07 -5.14 -27.82
CA ILE A 433 6.45 -6.07 -28.90
C ILE A 433 7.48 -5.44 -29.82
N ALA A 434 7.24 -4.22 -30.31
CA ALA A 434 8.18 -3.50 -31.17
C ALA A 434 9.53 -3.23 -30.48
N GLN A 435 9.52 -2.90 -29.19
CA GLN A 435 10.74 -2.76 -28.38
C GLN A 435 11.50 -4.08 -28.26
N THR A 436 10.78 -5.18 -28.05
CA THR A 436 11.38 -6.51 -27.92
C THR A 436 11.99 -6.98 -29.24
N ILE A 437 11.31 -6.75 -30.37
CA ILE A 437 11.82 -7.06 -31.72
C ILE A 437 13.07 -6.23 -32.03
N SER A 438 13.05 -4.92 -31.69
CA SER A 438 14.17 -4.01 -31.97
C SER A 438 15.33 -4.11 -30.97
N GLY A 439 15.14 -4.80 -29.83
CA GLY A 439 16.12 -4.94 -28.77
C GLY A 439 16.44 -3.64 -28.01
N LYS A 440 15.62 -2.59 -28.17
CA LYS A 440 15.82 -1.27 -27.53
C LYS A 440 14.69 -0.99 -26.55
N ARG A 441 15.05 -0.76 -25.28
CA ARG A 441 14.13 -0.21 -24.27
C ARG A 441 14.16 1.32 -24.39
N ASN A 442 13.03 1.92 -24.77
CA ASN A 442 12.90 3.38 -24.89
C ASN A 442 12.49 4.02 -23.57
#